data_AF-A0A7L4EUS4-F1
#
_entry.id   AF-A0A7L4EUS4-F1
#
_cell.length_a   1.000
_cell.length_b   1.000
_cell.length_c   1.000
_cell.angle_alpha   90.00
_cell.angle_beta   90.00
_cell.angle_gamma   90.00
#
_symmetry.space_group_name_H-M   'P 1'
#
loop_
_entity.id
_entity.type
_entity.pdbx_description
1 polymer ?
#
loop_
_entity_poly.entity_id
_entity_poly.type
_entity_poly.pdbx_seq_one_letter_code
_entity_poly.pdbx_strand_id
1 'polypeptide(L)'
;MAGRRAALKAVDWAAFAERVPLNQRAMFNALKTRNDALTARLAALPEKPPAIDWAFYKANIAKAGMVDEFEKKFSALKVPEPVDTQTAKIDAQEKEAAKSTAEYIQASKARIAQYEQQLQKLKNMIPFEQMTFEDLSETFPETKLNKEKYPYWPHKPIADL
;
A
#
# COMPACT_ATOMS: atom_id res chain seq x y z
N MET A 1 -12.69 4.85 26.81
CA MET A 1 -11.30 4.38 27.00
C MET A 1 -11.10 2.88 26.76
N ALA A 2 -12.07 2.01 27.06
CA ALA A 2 -12.01 0.59 26.64
C ALA A 2 -12.00 0.40 25.09
N GLY A 3 -12.50 1.37 24.31
CA GLY A 3 -12.61 1.25 22.85
C GLY A 3 -11.35 1.54 22.02
N ARG A 4 -10.28 2.14 22.57
CA ARG A 4 -9.06 2.45 21.78
C ARG A 4 -7.93 1.43 21.93
N ARG A 5 -7.94 0.61 22.99
CA ARG A 5 -7.11 -0.60 23.04
C ARG A 5 -7.67 -1.72 22.16
N ALA A 6 -8.98 -1.70 21.90
CA ALA A 6 -9.72 -2.78 21.26
C ALA A 6 -10.18 -2.46 19.83
N ALA A 7 -9.35 -1.79 19.03
CA ALA A 7 -9.49 -1.83 17.58
C ALA A 7 -8.30 -2.57 16.98
N LEU A 8 -8.04 -3.78 17.46
CA LEU A 8 -7.40 -4.83 16.67
C LEU A 8 -8.33 -5.14 15.49
N LYS A 9 -8.39 -4.24 14.50
CA LYS A 9 -8.82 -4.67 13.17
C LYS A 9 -7.78 -5.70 12.76
N ALA A 10 -8.16 -6.97 12.76
CA ALA A 10 -7.31 -8.03 12.28
C ALA A 10 -6.90 -7.67 10.86
N VAL A 11 -5.64 -7.28 10.69
CA VAL A 11 -5.08 -7.01 9.37
C VAL A 11 -4.97 -8.38 8.70
N ASP A 12 -5.65 -8.54 7.57
CA ASP A 12 -5.46 -9.71 6.73
C ASP A 12 -4.10 -9.61 6.03
N TRP A 13 -3.08 -10.13 6.71
CA TRP A 13 -1.70 -10.14 6.22
C TRP A 13 -1.53 -10.99 4.97
N ALA A 14 -2.40 -11.98 4.72
CA ALA A 14 -2.34 -12.80 3.52
C ALA A 14 -2.82 -12.00 2.31
N ALA A 15 -4.01 -11.41 2.41
CA ALA A 15 -4.56 -10.58 1.35
C ALA A 15 -3.72 -9.31 1.09
N PHE A 16 -3.02 -8.79 2.12
CA PHE A 16 -2.10 -7.68 1.92
C PHE A 16 -0.81 -8.13 1.20
N ALA A 17 -0.26 -9.29 1.55
CA ALA A 17 0.94 -9.83 0.89
C ALA A 17 0.74 -10.10 -0.61
N GLU A 18 -0.46 -10.52 -1.03
CA GLU A 18 -0.80 -10.74 -2.44
C GLU A 18 -0.75 -9.45 -3.29
N ARG A 19 -1.07 -8.30 -2.68
CA ARG A 19 -1.10 -7.01 -3.37
C ARG A 19 0.25 -6.30 -3.40
N VAL A 20 1.24 -6.79 -2.65
CA VAL A 20 2.56 -6.15 -2.53
C VAL A 20 3.45 -6.53 -3.72
N PRO A 21 3.93 -5.55 -4.50
CA PRO A 21 4.91 -5.77 -5.55
C PRO A 21 6.22 -6.39 -5.02
N LEU A 22 6.91 -7.16 -5.86
CA LEU A 22 8.14 -7.87 -5.51
C LEU A 22 9.23 -6.93 -4.92
N ASN A 23 9.39 -5.75 -5.50
CA ASN A 23 10.34 -4.72 -5.06
C ASN A 23 10.02 -4.14 -3.67
N GLN A 24 8.78 -4.26 -3.19
CA GLN A 24 8.33 -3.72 -1.91
C GLN A 24 8.18 -4.77 -0.81
N ARG A 25 8.44 -6.06 -1.11
CA ARG A 25 8.32 -7.16 -0.13
C ARG A 25 9.18 -6.95 1.12
N ALA A 26 10.38 -6.40 0.97
CA ALA A 26 11.25 -6.10 2.11
C ALA A 26 10.61 -5.10 3.10
N MET A 27 9.98 -4.05 2.56
CA MET A 27 9.28 -3.03 3.37
C MET A 27 8.04 -3.62 4.06
N PHE A 28 7.28 -4.46 3.34
CA PHE A 28 6.13 -5.17 3.91
C PHE A 28 6.53 -6.09 5.07
N ASN A 29 7.59 -6.89 4.90
CA ASN A 29 8.09 -7.77 5.96
C ASN A 29 8.54 -6.95 7.18
N ALA A 30 9.23 -5.82 6.97
CA ALA A 30 9.63 -4.93 8.06
C ALA A 30 8.44 -4.34 8.81
N LEU A 31 7.38 -3.94 8.09
CA LEU A 31 6.13 -3.45 8.68
C LEU A 31 5.45 -4.52 9.53
N LYS A 32 5.31 -5.73 8.97
CA LYS A 32 4.69 -6.87 9.66
C LYS A 32 5.43 -7.21 10.96
N THR A 33 6.75 -7.36 10.90
CA THR A 33 7.57 -7.66 12.09
C THR A 33 7.42 -6.59 13.17
N ARG A 34 7.38 -5.31 12.79
CA ARG A 34 7.17 -4.21 13.75
C ARG A 34 5.77 -4.26 14.36
N ASN A 35 4.75 -4.50 13.54
CA ASN A 35 3.38 -4.63 14.02
C ASN A 35 3.27 -5.79 15.01
N ASP A 36 3.75 -6.98 14.66
CA ASP A 36 3.66 -8.17 15.50
C ASP A 36 4.41 -7.98 16.82
N ALA A 37 5.60 -7.36 16.80
CA ALA A 37 6.37 -7.02 17.99
C ALA A 37 5.64 -6.03 18.90
N LEU A 38 4.97 -5.01 18.35
CA LEU A 38 4.17 -4.05 19.12
C LEU A 38 2.92 -4.72 19.70
N THR A 39 2.26 -5.57 18.91
CA THR A 39 1.05 -6.28 19.32
C THR A 39 1.37 -7.23 20.49
N ALA A 40 2.48 -7.96 20.42
CA ALA A 40 2.96 -8.82 21.49
C ALA A 40 3.29 -8.02 22.77
N ARG A 41 3.96 -6.87 22.64
CA ARG A 41 4.27 -5.99 23.79
C ARG A 41 3.00 -5.42 24.44
N LEU A 42 2.02 -5.02 23.63
CA LEU A 42 0.74 -4.53 24.14
C LEU A 42 -0.05 -5.64 24.84
N ALA A 43 -0.03 -6.87 24.32
CA ALA A 43 -0.70 -8.01 24.94
C ALA A 43 -0.04 -8.44 26.27
N ALA A 44 1.28 -8.24 26.42
CA ALA A 44 2.01 -8.55 27.65
C ALA A 44 1.76 -7.53 28.77
N LEU A 45 1.30 -6.32 28.45
CA LEU A 45 1.04 -5.27 29.44
C LEU A 45 -0.38 -5.43 30.01
N PRO A 46 -0.54 -5.53 31.34
CA PRO A 46 -1.86 -5.64 31.94
C PRO A 46 -2.66 -4.36 31.72
N GLU A 47 -3.98 -4.49 31.55
CA GLU A 47 -4.82 -3.35 31.23
C GLU A 47 -4.85 -2.29 32.34
N LYS A 48 -4.77 -2.75 33.59
CA LYS A 48 -4.70 -1.93 34.78
C LYS A 48 -3.34 -2.14 35.44
N PRO A 49 -2.71 -1.08 35.99
CA PRO A 49 -1.53 -1.25 36.82
C PRO A 49 -1.87 -2.16 38.02
N PRO A 50 -0.89 -2.92 38.55
CA PRO A 50 -1.10 -3.74 39.73
C PRO A 50 -1.61 -2.88 40.89
N ALA A 51 -2.64 -3.37 41.59
CA ALA A 51 -3.18 -2.69 42.75
C ALA A 51 -2.12 -2.69 43.88
N ILE A 52 -1.88 -1.53 44.47
CA ILE A 52 -1.00 -1.39 45.63
C ILE A 52 -1.80 -1.77 46.87
N ASP A 53 -1.26 -2.68 47.69
CA ASP A 53 -1.86 -3.03 48.99
C ASP A 53 -1.52 -1.97 50.04
N TRP A 54 -2.32 -0.90 50.07
CA TRP A 54 -2.17 0.18 51.03
C TRP A 54 -2.42 -0.26 52.48
N ALA A 55 -3.21 -1.31 52.71
CA ALA A 55 -3.52 -1.81 54.06
C ALA A 55 -2.28 -2.46 54.71
N PHE A 56 -1.52 -3.24 53.94
CA PHE A 56 -0.25 -3.80 54.38
C PHE A 56 0.76 -2.72 54.80
N TYR A 57 0.85 -1.62 54.03
CA TYR A 57 1.76 -0.53 54.36
C TYR A 57 1.30 0.31 55.55
N LYS A 58 -0.01 0.52 55.72
CA LYS A 58 -0.55 1.20 56.91
C LYS A 58 -0.27 0.42 58.20
N ALA A 59 -0.26 -0.91 58.16
CA ALA A 59 0.00 -1.76 59.32
C ALA A 59 1.49 -1.80 59.72
N ASN A 60 2.41 -1.71 58.75
CA ASN A 60 3.85 -1.88 59.01
C ASN A 60 4.63 -0.57 59.18
N ILE A 61 4.07 0.58 58.77
CA ILE A 61 4.75 1.87 58.83
C ILE A 61 4.38 2.60 60.13
N ALA A 62 5.37 2.83 60.99
CA ALA A 62 5.18 3.48 62.29
C ALA A 62 4.79 4.97 62.21
N LYS A 63 5.00 5.63 61.06
CA LYS A 63 4.67 7.05 60.87
C LYS A 63 3.21 7.22 60.43
N ALA A 64 2.35 7.57 61.39
CA ALA A 64 0.93 7.85 61.15
C ALA A 64 0.73 8.94 60.08
N GLY A 65 -0.23 8.72 59.18
CA GLY A 65 -0.63 9.67 58.12
C GLY A 65 0.25 9.69 56.87
N MET A 66 1.48 9.14 56.90
CA MET A 66 2.36 9.13 55.72
C MET A 66 1.76 8.31 54.57
N VAL A 67 1.24 7.12 54.86
CA VAL A 67 0.67 6.23 53.83
C VAL A 67 -0.61 6.82 53.22
N ASP A 68 -1.44 7.50 54.02
CA ASP A 68 -2.65 8.17 53.55
C ASP A 68 -2.35 9.35 52.60
N GLU A 69 -1.27 10.09 52.86
CA GLU A 69 -0.81 11.15 51.95
C GLU A 69 -0.33 10.61 50.61
N PHE A 70 0.38 9.47 50.60
CA PHE A 70 0.84 8.83 49.37
C PHE A 70 -0.32 8.20 48.58
N GLU A 71 -1.28 7.57 49.26
CA GLU A 71 -2.49 7.04 48.63
C GLU A 71 -3.28 8.15 47.92
N LYS A 72 -3.47 9.30 48.60
CA LYS A 72 -4.11 10.49 48.02
C LYS A 72 -3.35 11.03 46.81
N LYS A 73 -2.03 11.20 46.91
CA LYS A 73 -1.22 11.70 45.79
C LYS A 73 -1.17 10.72 44.61
N PHE A 74 -1.13 9.42 44.87
CA PHE A 74 -1.13 8.39 43.84
C PHE A 74 -2.46 8.32 43.09
N SER A 75 -3.58 8.39 43.81
CA SER A 75 -4.92 8.41 43.20
C SER A 75 -5.20 9.70 42.39
N ALA A 76 -4.58 10.82 42.77
CA ALA A 76 -4.69 12.09 42.04
C ALA A 76 -3.83 12.14 40.77
N LEU A 77 -2.79 11.30 40.68
CA LEU A 77 -1.89 11.25 39.53
C LEU A 77 -2.61 10.61 38.34
N LYS A 78 -2.88 11.42 37.30
CA LYS A 78 -3.31 10.92 36.00
C LYS A 78 -2.09 10.83 35.09
N VAL A 79 -1.82 9.63 34.56
CA VAL A 79 -0.76 9.44 33.57
C VAL A 79 -1.19 10.14 32.28
N PRO A 80 -0.41 11.10 31.75
CA PRO A 80 -0.75 11.79 30.52
C PRO A 80 -0.71 10.80 29.35
N GLU A 81 -1.73 10.86 28.51
CA GLU A 81 -1.83 10.01 27.33
C GLU A 81 -1.03 10.59 26.16
N PRO A 82 -0.48 9.73 25.29
CA PRO A 82 0.16 10.20 24.06
C PRO A 82 -0.85 10.95 23.19
N VAL A 83 -0.48 12.15 22.75
CA VAL A 83 -1.26 12.91 21.76
C VAL A 83 -1.08 12.28 20.38
N ASP A 84 -2.19 12.05 19.69
CA ASP A 84 -2.18 11.55 18.32
C ASP A 84 -1.74 12.66 17.34
N THR A 85 -0.61 12.43 16.68
CA THR A 85 -0.02 13.34 15.69
C THR A 85 0.02 12.74 14.27
N GLN A 86 -0.39 11.48 14.11
CA GLN A 86 -0.13 10.72 12.89
C GLN A 86 -1.40 10.53 12.04
N THR A 87 -2.59 10.49 12.66
CA THR A 87 -3.85 10.29 11.93
C THR A 87 -4.05 11.30 10.80
N ALA A 88 -3.80 12.60 11.06
CA ALA A 88 -3.92 13.63 10.03
C ALA A 88 -2.96 13.43 8.83
N LYS A 89 -1.78 12.86 9.05
CA LYS A 89 -0.81 12.57 7.97
C LYS A 89 -1.24 11.36 7.16
N ILE A 90 -1.80 10.34 7.81
CA ILE A 90 -2.32 9.14 7.15
C ILE A 90 -3.52 9.53 6.28
N ASP A 91 -4.45 10.33 6.79
CA ASP A 91 -5.61 10.79 6.03
C ASP A 91 -5.21 11.61 4.78
N ALA A 92 -4.13 12.39 4.86
CA ALA A 92 -3.59 13.12 3.72
C ALA A 92 -3.00 12.16 2.66
N GLN A 93 -2.21 11.17 3.09
CA GLN A 93 -1.65 10.15 2.20
C GLN A 93 -2.73 9.31 1.52
N GLU A 94 -3.80 8.95 2.23
CA GLU A 94 -4.93 8.21 1.68
C GLU A 94 -5.64 9.01 0.57
N LYS A 95 -5.84 10.32 0.77
CA LYS A 95 -6.43 11.19 -0.24
C LYS A 95 -5.56 11.33 -1.49
N GLU A 96 -4.24 11.41 -1.34
CA GLU A 96 -3.31 11.45 -2.47
C GLU A 96 -3.30 10.13 -3.24
N ALA A 97 -3.25 9.00 -2.53
CA ALA A 97 -3.31 7.67 -3.13
C ALA A 97 -4.64 7.41 -3.86
N ALA A 98 -5.76 7.92 -3.35
CA ALA A 98 -7.06 7.80 -4.00
C ALA A 98 -7.09 8.53 -5.36
N LYS A 99 -6.47 9.72 -5.45
CA LYS A 99 -6.37 10.48 -6.70
C LYS A 99 -5.53 9.74 -7.74
N SER A 100 -4.32 9.31 -7.36
CA SER A 100 -3.43 8.58 -8.28
C SER A 100 -4.05 7.25 -8.75
N THR A 101 -4.80 6.57 -7.88
CA THR A 101 -5.55 5.36 -8.23
C THR A 101 -6.64 5.66 -9.26
N ALA A 102 -7.40 6.73 -9.08
CA ALA A 102 -8.45 7.13 -10.03
C ALA A 102 -7.88 7.47 -11.41
N GLU A 103 -6.78 8.24 -11.46
CA GLU A 103 -6.05 8.56 -12.69
C GLU A 103 -5.53 7.30 -13.38
N TYR A 104 -4.94 6.37 -12.62
CA TYR A 104 -4.45 5.10 -13.15
C TYR A 104 -5.57 4.23 -13.74
N ILE A 105 -6.74 4.19 -13.09
CA ILE A 105 -7.92 3.45 -13.59
C ILE A 105 -8.38 4.06 -14.92
N GLN A 106 -8.48 5.38 -15.02
CA GLN A 106 -8.88 6.06 -16.25
C GLN A 106 -7.89 5.79 -17.39
N ALA A 107 -6.58 5.95 -17.14
CA ALA A 107 -5.54 5.64 -18.12
C ALA A 107 -5.54 4.17 -18.55
N SER A 108 -5.82 3.25 -17.62
CA SER A 108 -5.91 1.82 -17.93
C SER A 108 -7.13 1.48 -18.78
N LYS A 109 -8.29 2.09 -18.51
CA LYS A 109 -9.48 1.93 -19.37
C LYS A 109 -9.25 2.44 -20.80
N ALA A 110 -8.55 3.57 -20.95
CA ALA A 110 -8.17 4.08 -22.26
C ALA A 110 -7.25 3.10 -23.01
N ARG A 111 -6.26 2.52 -22.33
CA ARG A 111 -5.37 1.49 -22.90
C ARG A 111 -6.13 0.23 -23.30
N ILE A 112 -7.06 -0.24 -22.47
CA ILE A 112 -7.90 -1.41 -22.79
C ILE A 112 -8.68 -1.16 -24.08
N ALA A 113 -9.34 0.00 -24.21
CA ALA A 113 -10.10 0.34 -25.42
C ALA A 113 -9.20 0.39 -26.67
N GLN A 114 -7.99 0.94 -26.56
CA GLN A 114 -7.02 0.93 -27.67
C GLN A 114 -6.61 -0.50 -28.05
N TYR A 115 -6.31 -1.36 -27.08
CA TYR A 115 -5.92 -2.74 -27.34
C TYR A 115 -7.08 -3.58 -27.90
N GLU A 116 -8.32 -3.33 -27.47
CA GLU A 116 -9.51 -3.97 -28.04
C GLU A 116 -9.68 -3.62 -29.52
N GLN A 117 -9.48 -2.35 -29.90
CA GLN A 117 -9.52 -1.92 -31.31
C GLN A 117 -8.40 -2.59 -32.13
N GLN A 118 -7.18 -2.66 -31.60
CA GLN A 118 -6.07 -3.35 -32.26
C GLN A 118 -6.35 -4.84 -32.43
N LEU A 119 -6.91 -5.48 -31.40
CA LEU A 119 -7.28 -6.89 -31.42
C LEU A 119 -8.38 -7.16 -32.46
N GLN A 120 -9.37 -6.27 -32.57
CA GLN A 120 -10.39 -6.35 -33.63
C GLN A 120 -9.78 -6.19 -35.02
N LYS A 121 -8.85 -5.24 -35.21
CA LYS A 121 -8.11 -5.08 -36.48
C LYS A 121 -7.38 -6.37 -36.85
N LEU A 122 -6.69 -7.00 -35.89
CA LEU A 122 -5.96 -8.25 -36.13
C LEU A 122 -6.89 -9.44 -36.42
N LYS A 123 -8.04 -9.53 -35.75
CA LYS A 123 -9.04 -10.58 -36.01
C LYS A 123 -9.71 -10.46 -37.38
N ASN A 124 -9.95 -9.24 -37.82
CA ASN A 124 -10.58 -8.96 -39.11
C ASN A 124 -9.58 -8.93 -40.27
N MET A 125 -8.29 -9.08 -39.99
CA MET A 125 -7.25 -9.10 -41.01
C MET A 125 -7.35 -10.38 -41.84
N ILE A 126 -7.07 -10.26 -43.13
CA ILE A 126 -6.98 -11.39 -44.05
C ILE A 126 -5.92 -12.36 -43.52
N PRO A 127 -6.18 -13.68 -43.51
CA PRO A 127 -5.16 -14.66 -43.15
C PRO A 127 -3.87 -14.43 -43.94
N PHE A 128 -2.72 -14.52 -43.26
CA PHE A 128 -1.41 -14.23 -43.87
C PHE A 128 -1.14 -15.03 -45.15
N GLU A 129 -1.67 -16.25 -45.27
CA GLU A 129 -1.51 -17.11 -46.46
C GLU A 129 -2.22 -16.56 -47.71
N GLN A 130 -3.23 -15.70 -47.53
CA GLN A 130 -4.05 -15.14 -48.60
C GLN A 130 -3.83 -13.63 -48.79
N MET A 131 -2.97 -13.02 -47.98
CA MET A 131 -2.72 -11.58 -48.00
C MET A 131 -1.72 -11.22 -49.10
N THR A 132 -2.07 -10.24 -49.94
CA THR A 132 -1.15 -9.74 -50.97
C THR A 132 -0.14 -8.74 -50.39
N PHE A 133 0.95 -8.48 -51.12
CA PHE A 133 1.93 -7.45 -50.72
C PHE A 133 1.32 -6.03 -50.68
N GLU A 134 0.27 -5.78 -51.47
CA GLU A 134 -0.45 -4.51 -51.46
C GLU A 134 -1.29 -4.39 -50.18
N ASP A 135 -2.06 -5.42 -49.83
CA ASP A 135 -2.85 -5.49 -48.58
C ASP A 135 -1.98 -5.37 -47.33
N LEU A 136 -0.80 -6.01 -47.33
CA LEU A 136 0.21 -5.86 -46.28
C LEU A 136 0.66 -4.41 -46.14
N SER A 137 0.92 -3.73 -47.27
CA SER A 137 1.36 -2.33 -47.25
C SER A 137 0.28 -1.35 -46.81
N GLU A 138 -1.00 -1.68 -47.03
CA GLU A 138 -2.15 -0.89 -46.54
C GLU A 138 -2.38 -1.08 -45.04
N THR A 139 -2.27 -2.33 -44.57
CA THR A 139 -2.48 -2.67 -43.15
C THR A 139 -1.31 -2.26 -42.25
N PHE A 140 -0.08 -2.34 -42.78
CA PHE A 140 1.21 -2.05 -42.12
C PHE A 140 2.07 -1.13 -42.99
N PRO A 141 1.78 0.19 -43.03
CA PRO A 141 2.47 1.14 -43.89
C PRO A 141 3.98 1.25 -43.63
N GLU A 142 4.46 0.89 -42.45
CA GLU A 142 5.89 0.80 -42.08
C GLU A 142 6.66 -0.29 -42.86
N THR A 143 5.96 -1.27 -43.41
CA THR A 143 6.55 -2.32 -44.24
C THR A 143 6.72 -1.88 -45.70
N LYS A 144 6.06 -0.79 -46.11
CA LYS A 144 6.08 -0.30 -47.48
C LYS A 144 7.49 0.21 -47.85
N LEU A 145 8.09 -0.44 -48.85
CA LEU A 145 9.39 -0.04 -49.40
C LEU A 145 9.24 1.20 -50.29
N ASN A 146 9.99 2.25 -50.00
CA ASN A 146 9.95 3.49 -50.79
C ASN A 146 10.99 3.44 -51.92
N LYS A 147 10.63 2.76 -53.01
CA LYS A 147 11.51 2.55 -54.18
C LYS A 147 11.78 3.84 -54.99
N GLU A 148 10.91 4.84 -54.88
CA GLU A 148 11.07 6.12 -55.57
C GLU A 148 12.15 6.98 -54.90
N LYS A 149 12.12 7.02 -53.55
CA LYS A 149 13.11 7.76 -52.76
C LYS A 149 14.42 6.98 -52.58
N TYR A 150 14.35 5.65 -52.47
CA TYR A 150 15.50 4.76 -52.30
C TYR A 150 15.50 3.70 -53.41
N PRO A 151 16.07 4.02 -54.60
CA PRO A 151 16.02 3.13 -55.76
C PRO A 151 16.77 1.80 -55.59
N TYR A 152 17.76 1.78 -54.69
CA TYR A 152 18.60 0.61 -54.45
C TYR A 152 18.20 -0.10 -53.15
N TRP A 153 18.39 -1.42 -53.13
CA TRP A 153 18.20 -2.24 -51.93
C TRP A 153 19.05 -1.67 -50.77
N PRO A 154 18.53 -1.55 -49.54
CA PRO A 154 17.29 -2.15 -49.01
C PRO A 154 16.02 -1.28 -49.08
N HIS A 155 16.00 -0.25 -49.92
CA HIS A 155 14.85 0.64 -50.12
C HIS A 155 14.34 1.35 -48.84
N LYS A 156 15.23 1.50 -47.85
CA LYS A 156 15.03 2.20 -46.58
C LYS A 156 16.30 3.00 -46.23
N PRO A 157 16.21 4.01 -45.36
CA PRO A 157 17.39 4.72 -44.86
C PRO A 157 18.36 3.75 -44.18
N ILE A 158 19.66 3.94 -44.38
CA ILE A 158 20.70 3.10 -43.74
C ILE A 158 20.66 3.20 -42.20
N ALA A 159 20.12 4.30 -41.66
CA ALA A 159 19.97 4.49 -40.22
C ALA A 159 18.82 3.67 -39.59
N ASP A 160 17.89 3.18 -40.41
CA ASP A 160 16.72 2.39 -39.98
C ASP A 160 16.94 0.87 -40.19
N LEU A 161 18.15 0.46 -40.59
CA LEU A 161 18.57 -0.93 -40.77
C LEU A 161 19.12 -1.55 -39.48
#